data_AF-A0A7C0VL41-F1
#
_entry.id   AF-A0A7C0VL41-F1
#
_cell.length_a   1.000
_cell.length_b   1.000
_cell.length_c   1.000
_cell.angle_alpha   90.00
_cell.angle_beta   90.00
_cell.angle_gamma   90.00
#
_symmetry.space_group_name_H-M   'P 1'
#
loop_
_entity.id
_entity.type
_entity.pdbx_description
1 polymer ?
#
loop_
_entity_poly.entity_id
_entity_poly.type
_entity_poly.pdbx_seq_one_letter_code
_entity_poly.pdbx_strand_id
1 'polypeptide(L)'
;ISTGCDNFCSFCIVPFTRGPLSNRDHKEIIKEAENAIKKGSKEIWLLGQNVNAYISPTDPSVNFAELLKKIESIDGDFWIRFTSCNPKDFSEELIDTMANSKKITKYLNLPVQSGDNYILKKMNRPYTISQYKKLVKKIRKKIPDIALSTDIIVGFCQETKKRFQNTVKLFKEVKFDMAYIAQYSPRPGTKAAQIFKDDVPKEEKERREKILTETLKKIALKKNKQYVGKTLRVLIHKAKDGYLIGKTNTYKTVKLKGDKKLVGNFVGVKITKVTSWGLAGELSEEKYDKKLIVIVGPTASGKTKLAVDLAKKFEGEIVSADSRQIYKEMNIGTNKPTKKEMGGITHHLIDVVDPDQEFNVALYKEMAMKIIQEIQARNKLPFLVGGTGLYIWAVVDNIEFPRVPPDKKLRKQLEKKTKKELFEIYKNLDPQGAKFIEKENKRRLIRAIEVCKKTKKPFWQQRARKESLFDTLEIGIKLDKKTLKERIEKRVKKMVKKGLEKEAKRLFKKYKNKPSLETIGYQEWKDYFEGKIDKAEVIRRIIQNTNKYAKRQMTWFKKDKRIHWITTKKDAEKLIKNFLK
;
A
#
# COMPACT_ATOMS: atom_id res chain seq x y z
N ILE A 1 20.25 -2.36 -17.43
CA ILE A 1 19.24 -1.77 -18.33
C ILE A 1 19.86 -1.01 -19.50
N SER A 2 21.05 -0.42 -19.32
CA SER A 2 21.78 0.26 -20.38
C SER A 2 23.30 0.13 -20.18
N THR A 3 24.06 0.39 -21.24
CA THR A 3 25.53 0.51 -21.25
C THR A 3 25.92 1.83 -21.94
N GLY A 4 27.11 2.36 -21.65
CA GLY A 4 27.59 3.61 -22.26
C GLY A 4 26.96 4.88 -21.65
N CYS A 5 27.43 6.07 -22.07
CA CYS A 5 26.94 7.34 -21.53
C CYS A 5 27.26 8.55 -22.41
N ASP A 6 26.26 9.39 -22.70
CA ASP A 6 26.41 10.58 -23.56
C ASP A 6 26.62 11.89 -22.78
N ASN A 7 26.99 11.81 -21.50
CA ASN A 7 27.14 13.01 -20.65
C ASN A 7 28.50 13.70 -20.77
N PHE A 8 29.51 13.04 -21.37
CA PHE A 8 30.87 13.57 -21.60
C PHE A 8 31.42 14.43 -20.44
N CYS A 9 31.27 13.94 -19.20
CA CYS A 9 31.80 14.63 -18.02
C CYS A 9 33.33 14.68 -18.12
N SER A 10 33.94 15.85 -17.86
CA SER A 10 35.35 16.05 -18.19
C SER A 10 36.31 15.10 -17.46
N PHE A 11 35.93 14.62 -16.29
CA PHE A 11 36.68 13.66 -15.47
C PHE A 11 36.38 12.18 -15.77
N CYS A 12 35.40 11.88 -16.63
CA CYS A 12 34.88 10.53 -16.82
C CYS A 12 35.37 9.92 -18.14
N ILE A 13 35.99 8.74 -18.07
CA ILE A 13 36.49 8.01 -19.25
C ILE A 13 35.42 7.12 -19.91
N VAL A 14 34.26 6.96 -19.26
CA VAL A 14 33.19 6.02 -19.68
C VAL A 14 32.75 6.23 -21.14
N PRO A 15 32.48 7.46 -21.64
CA PRO A 15 32.03 7.64 -23.02
C PRO A 15 33.03 7.11 -24.06
N PHE A 16 34.33 7.17 -23.74
CA PHE A 16 35.40 6.71 -24.63
C PHE A 16 35.66 5.20 -24.54
N THR A 17 35.39 4.59 -23.38
CA THR A 17 35.68 3.17 -23.13
C THR A 17 34.47 2.25 -23.31
N ARG A 18 33.26 2.77 -23.10
CA ARG A 18 32.00 2.01 -23.20
C ARG A 18 31.10 2.47 -24.35
N GLY A 19 31.50 3.51 -25.07
CA GLY A 19 30.74 4.07 -26.17
C GLY A 19 29.52 4.91 -25.75
N PRO A 20 28.69 5.31 -26.74
CA PRO A 20 27.47 6.06 -26.52
C PRO A 20 26.44 5.24 -25.73
N LEU A 21 25.43 5.92 -25.17
CA LEU A 21 24.36 5.25 -24.44
C LEU A 21 23.60 4.28 -25.34
N SER A 22 23.56 3.01 -24.94
CA SER A 22 22.78 1.95 -25.57
C SER A 22 21.83 1.33 -24.54
N ASN A 23 20.52 1.40 -24.82
CA ASN A 23 19.45 0.91 -23.95
C ASN A 23 18.99 -0.48 -24.42
N ARG A 24 18.74 -1.39 -23.48
CA ARG A 24 18.11 -2.70 -23.77
C ARG A 24 16.62 -2.54 -24.04
N ASP A 25 16.00 -3.49 -24.74
CA ASP A 25 14.55 -3.55 -24.91
C ASP A 25 13.83 -3.71 -23.55
N HIS A 26 12.82 -2.88 -23.30
CA HIS A 26 12.01 -2.95 -22.08
C HIS A 26 11.36 -4.32 -21.87
N LYS A 27 10.95 -5.01 -22.95
CA LYS A 27 10.30 -6.33 -22.85
C LYS A 27 11.24 -7.38 -22.25
N GLU A 28 12.51 -7.35 -22.64
CA GLU A 28 13.53 -8.24 -22.08
C GLU A 28 13.81 -7.92 -20.61
N ILE A 29 13.91 -6.63 -20.27
CA ILE A 29 14.14 -6.19 -18.88
C ILE A 29 12.99 -6.67 -17.98
N ILE A 30 11.74 -6.50 -18.43
CA ILE A 30 10.55 -6.93 -17.67
C ILE A 30 10.55 -8.45 -17.52
N LYS A 31 10.80 -9.21 -18.59
CA LYS A 31 10.87 -10.68 -18.55
C LYS A 31 11.97 -11.17 -17.60
N GLU A 32 13.14 -10.51 -17.59
CA GLU A 32 14.24 -10.82 -16.66
C GLU A 32 13.83 -10.55 -15.21
N ALA A 33 13.18 -9.42 -14.93
CA ALA A 33 12.66 -9.09 -13.60
C ALA A 33 11.60 -10.11 -13.13
N GLU A 34 10.63 -10.46 -13.99
CA GLU A 34 9.62 -11.48 -13.71
C GLU A 34 10.26 -12.83 -13.36
N ASN A 35 11.26 -13.25 -14.12
CA ASN A 35 11.97 -14.51 -13.89
C ASN A 35 12.76 -14.48 -12.57
N ALA A 36 13.41 -13.37 -12.25
CA ALA A 36 14.10 -13.19 -10.98
C ALA A 36 13.12 -13.27 -9.80
N ILE A 37 11.97 -12.60 -9.89
CA ILE A 37 10.94 -12.61 -8.85
C ILE A 37 10.35 -14.02 -8.68
N LYS A 38 10.07 -14.73 -9.77
CA LYS A 38 9.61 -16.14 -9.74
C LYS A 38 10.61 -17.06 -9.06
N LYS A 39 11.92 -16.80 -9.20
CA LYS A 39 13.01 -17.52 -8.49
C LYS A 39 13.19 -17.09 -7.03
N GLY A 40 12.39 -16.15 -6.53
CA GLY A 40 12.39 -15.73 -5.13
C GLY A 40 13.12 -14.41 -4.85
N SER A 41 13.63 -13.71 -5.87
CA SER A 41 14.29 -12.41 -5.67
C SER A 41 13.33 -11.40 -5.02
N LYS A 42 13.80 -10.77 -3.94
CA LYS A 42 13.07 -9.74 -3.18
C LYS A 42 13.50 -8.32 -3.46
N GLU A 43 14.48 -8.13 -4.34
CA GLU A 43 14.97 -6.82 -4.74
C GLU A 43 15.47 -6.86 -6.19
N ILE A 44 15.03 -5.90 -6.99
CA ILE A 44 15.40 -5.74 -8.40
C ILE A 44 16.19 -4.43 -8.53
N TRP A 45 17.44 -4.54 -8.98
CA TRP A 45 18.31 -3.40 -9.22
C TRP A 45 18.40 -3.08 -10.71
N LEU A 46 17.95 -1.88 -11.09
CA LEU A 46 18.16 -1.35 -12.42
C LEU A 46 19.50 -0.60 -12.46
N LEU A 47 20.44 -1.17 -13.20
CA LEU A 47 21.82 -0.67 -13.31
C LEU A 47 22.14 -0.16 -14.71
N GLY A 48 22.97 0.87 -14.75
CA GLY A 48 23.50 1.53 -15.94
C GLY A 48 24.43 2.69 -15.55
N GLN A 49 25.03 3.37 -16.54
CA GLN A 49 25.88 4.54 -16.29
C GLN A 49 25.07 5.84 -16.15
N ASN A 50 23.90 5.92 -16.81
CA ASN A 50 22.91 6.99 -16.63
C ASN A 50 21.49 6.41 -16.75
N VAL A 51 20.95 5.88 -15.64
CA VAL A 51 19.71 5.07 -15.69
C VAL A 51 18.48 5.87 -16.07
N ASN A 52 18.40 7.14 -15.65
CA ASN A 52 17.23 7.98 -15.89
C ASN A 52 17.23 8.69 -17.26
N ALA A 53 18.22 8.39 -18.11
CA ALA A 53 18.17 8.69 -19.55
C ALA A 53 17.64 7.50 -20.38
N TYR A 54 17.18 6.43 -19.74
CA TYR A 54 16.65 5.27 -20.43
C TYR A 54 15.38 5.60 -21.23
N ILE A 55 15.40 5.18 -22.50
CA ILE A 55 14.26 5.14 -23.43
C ILE A 55 14.36 3.79 -24.16
N SER A 56 13.27 3.04 -24.25
CA SER A 56 13.28 1.74 -24.92
C SER A 56 13.54 1.91 -26.43
N PRO A 57 14.46 1.12 -27.03
CA PRO A 57 14.73 1.18 -28.47
C PRO A 57 13.55 0.70 -29.33
N THR A 58 12.68 -0.14 -28.76
CA THR A 58 11.53 -0.75 -29.46
C THR A 58 10.22 0.02 -29.26
N ASP A 59 10.18 0.98 -28.32
CA ASP A 59 8.99 1.76 -28.00
C ASP A 59 9.40 3.05 -27.26
N PRO A 60 9.54 4.18 -27.97
CA PRO A 60 9.97 5.46 -27.38
C PRO A 60 9.05 5.99 -26.28
N SER A 61 7.79 5.52 -26.20
CA SER A 61 6.88 5.88 -25.11
C SER A 61 7.31 5.29 -23.76
N VAL A 62 8.12 4.21 -23.77
CA VAL A 62 8.62 3.56 -22.56
C VAL A 62 9.94 4.21 -22.13
N ASN A 63 9.81 5.37 -21.48
CA ASN A 63 10.91 6.03 -20.77
C ASN A 63 11.22 5.33 -19.42
N PHE A 64 12.21 5.84 -18.67
CA PHE A 64 12.59 5.23 -17.38
C PHE A 64 11.45 5.18 -16.35
N ALA A 65 10.58 6.21 -16.29
CA ALA A 65 9.45 6.23 -15.37
C ALA A 65 8.41 5.16 -15.75
N GLU A 66 8.08 5.03 -17.03
CA GLU A 66 7.20 3.98 -17.55
C GLU A 66 7.79 2.58 -17.35
N LEU A 67 9.09 2.39 -17.54
CA LEU A 67 9.76 1.12 -17.23
C LEU A 67 9.58 0.74 -15.76
N LEU A 68 9.76 1.70 -14.84
CA LEU A 68 9.55 1.47 -13.40
C LEU A 68 8.09 1.08 -13.09
N LYS A 69 7.11 1.75 -13.69
CA LYS A 69 5.68 1.40 -13.54
C LYS A 69 5.37 -0.01 -14.03
N LYS A 70 5.95 -0.42 -15.18
CA LYS A 70 5.80 -1.77 -15.74
C LYS A 70 6.47 -2.85 -14.88
N ILE A 71 7.60 -2.57 -14.25
CA ILE A 71 8.23 -3.53 -13.32
C ILE A 71 7.43 -3.59 -12.01
N GLU A 72 6.91 -2.46 -11.54
CA GLU A 72 6.07 -2.42 -10.33
C GLU A 72 4.78 -3.24 -10.47
N SER A 73 4.20 -3.34 -11.67
CA SER A 73 2.97 -4.12 -11.90
C SER A 73 3.17 -5.63 -11.82
N ILE A 74 4.42 -6.14 -11.82
CA ILE A 74 4.72 -7.56 -11.65
C ILE A 74 4.27 -8.03 -10.25
N ASP A 75 3.47 -9.09 -10.17
CA ASP A 75 3.01 -9.63 -8.88
C ASP A 75 4.17 -10.11 -8.00
N GLY A 76 4.11 -9.80 -6.71
CA GLY A 76 5.11 -10.21 -5.72
C GLY A 76 5.43 -9.12 -4.70
N ASP A 77 6.02 -9.54 -3.59
CA ASP A 77 6.51 -8.66 -2.53
C ASP A 77 8.03 -8.51 -2.66
N PHE A 78 8.44 -7.44 -3.35
CA PHE A 78 9.84 -7.12 -3.65
C PHE A 78 10.05 -5.60 -3.72
N TRP A 79 11.31 -5.18 -3.67
CA TRP A 79 11.75 -3.80 -3.84
C TRP A 79 12.33 -3.54 -5.22
N ILE A 80 12.17 -2.32 -5.71
CA ILE A 80 12.80 -1.81 -6.93
C ILE A 80 13.81 -0.73 -6.53
N ARG A 81 15.05 -0.90 -6.96
CA ARG A 81 16.15 0.04 -6.75
C ARG A 81 16.81 0.41 -8.06
N PHE A 82 17.43 1.57 -8.06
CA PHE A 82 18.29 2.03 -9.12
C PHE A 82 19.34 2.99 -8.56
N THR A 83 20.41 3.21 -9.31
CA THR A 83 21.49 4.13 -8.98
C THR A 83 22.04 4.73 -10.27
N SER A 84 23.06 5.59 -10.18
CA SER A 84 23.66 6.27 -11.34
C SER A 84 22.67 7.20 -12.05
N CYS A 85 21.89 7.97 -11.28
CA CYS A 85 21.06 9.01 -11.86
C CYS A 85 21.90 10.22 -12.23
N ASN A 86 21.52 10.93 -13.30
CA ASN A 86 22.02 12.28 -13.57
C ASN A 86 20.97 13.32 -13.17
N PRO A 87 21.29 14.35 -12.37
CA PRO A 87 20.33 15.38 -11.98
C PRO A 87 19.65 16.10 -13.14
N LYS A 88 20.31 16.20 -14.31
CA LYS A 88 19.72 16.87 -15.49
C LYS A 88 18.53 16.09 -16.06
N ASP A 89 18.56 14.76 -15.95
CA ASP A 89 17.57 13.85 -16.56
C ASP A 89 16.47 13.47 -15.55
N PHE A 90 16.34 14.20 -14.44
CA PHE A 90 15.38 13.86 -13.37
C PHE A 90 14.05 14.59 -13.60
N SER A 91 13.15 13.94 -14.34
CA SER A 91 11.86 14.50 -14.74
C SER A 91 10.85 14.60 -13.58
N GLU A 92 9.84 15.44 -13.74
CA GLU A 92 8.70 15.49 -12.80
C GLU A 92 7.95 14.16 -12.75
N GLU A 93 7.76 13.53 -13.91
CA GLU A 93 7.13 12.22 -14.04
C GLU A 93 7.85 11.15 -13.20
N LEU A 94 9.18 11.14 -13.21
CA LEU A 94 9.97 10.20 -12.40
C LEU A 94 9.76 10.44 -10.90
N ILE A 95 9.69 11.70 -10.46
CA ILE A 95 9.40 12.05 -9.06
C ILE A 95 8.02 11.54 -8.66
N ASP A 96 7.00 11.77 -9.50
CA ASP A 96 5.64 11.29 -9.25
C ASP A 96 5.54 9.76 -9.24
N THR A 97 6.27 9.11 -10.13
CA THR A 97 6.35 7.64 -10.18
C THR A 97 6.93 7.10 -8.89
N MET A 98 8.05 7.65 -8.41
CA MET A 98 8.66 7.26 -7.14
C MET A 98 7.74 7.56 -5.94
N ALA A 99 7.05 8.70 -5.95
CA ALA A 99 6.21 9.14 -4.84
C ALA A 99 4.95 8.26 -4.67
N ASN A 100 4.37 7.81 -5.77
CA ASN A 100 3.16 6.99 -5.77
C ASN A 100 3.43 5.48 -5.69
N SER A 101 4.69 5.08 -5.81
CA SER A 101 5.09 3.67 -5.82
C SER A 101 5.07 3.04 -4.44
N LYS A 102 4.68 1.76 -4.40
CA LYS A 102 4.75 0.89 -3.22
C LYS A 102 6.00 0.01 -3.20
N LYS A 103 6.62 -0.21 -4.37
CA LYS A 103 7.78 -1.11 -4.52
C LYS A 103 9.09 -0.37 -4.75
N ILE A 104 9.06 0.83 -5.32
CA ILE A 104 10.27 1.66 -5.50
C ILE A 104 10.72 2.16 -4.14
N THR A 105 11.98 1.91 -3.84
CA THR A 105 12.51 2.23 -2.51
C THR A 105 12.76 3.72 -2.34
N LYS A 106 12.71 4.19 -1.09
CA LYS A 106 12.90 5.60 -0.73
C LYS A 106 14.38 5.98 -0.57
N TYR A 107 15.21 5.45 -1.44
CA TYR A 107 16.64 5.77 -1.53
C TYR A 107 16.95 6.26 -2.94
N LEU A 108 17.64 7.39 -3.02
CA LEU A 108 18.05 7.96 -4.29
C LEU A 108 19.52 8.39 -4.23
N ASN A 109 20.33 7.86 -5.16
CA ASN A 109 21.65 8.43 -5.44
C ASN A 109 21.53 9.53 -6.49
N LEU A 110 21.83 10.78 -6.09
CA LEU A 110 21.73 11.97 -6.92
C LEU A 110 23.08 12.70 -6.92
N PRO A 111 24.04 12.27 -7.77
CA PRO A 111 25.41 12.77 -7.80
C PRO A 111 25.48 14.24 -8.22
N VAL A 112 26.03 15.10 -7.35
CA VAL A 112 26.28 16.52 -7.67
C VAL A 112 27.73 16.76 -8.09
N GLN A 113 28.67 15.92 -7.66
CA GLN A 113 30.12 16.00 -7.88
C GLN A 113 30.85 17.16 -7.19
N SER A 114 30.28 18.36 -7.15
CA SER A 114 30.83 19.52 -6.43
C SER A 114 29.72 20.45 -5.95
N GLY A 115 29.97 21.21 -4.88
CA GLY A 115 29.07 22.26 -4.40
C GLY A 115 29.31 23.64 -5.00
N ASP A 116 30.13 23.76 -6.04
CA ASP A 116 30.54 25.04 -6.62
C ASP A 116 30.25 25.11 -8.13
N ASN A 117 29.58 26.18 -8.57
CA ASN A 117 29.16 26.34 -9.97
C ASN A 117 30.35 26.41 -10.95
N TYR A 118 31.49 26.98 -10.54
CA TYR A 118 32.67 27.07 -11.40
C TYR A 118 33.27 25.68 -11.63
N ILE A 119 33.38 24.88 -10.57
CA ILE A 119 33.86 23.50 -10.66
C ILE A 119 32.88 22.62 -11.44
N LEU A 120 31.57 22.77 -11.22
CA LEU A 120 30.54 22.06 -12.00
C LEU A 120 30.65 22.36 -13.49
N LYS A 121 30.85 23.62 -13.88
CA LYS A 121 31.04 24.00 -15.29
C LYS A 121 32.27 23.31 -15.88
N LYS A 122 33.39 23.30 -15.16
CA LYS A 122 34.61 22.58 -15.60
C LYS A 122 34.44 21.07 -15.65
N MET A 123 33.61 20.51 -14.79
CA MET A 123 33.21 19.10 -14.81
C MET A 123 32.28 18.76 -15.99
N ASN A 124 31.91 19.74 -16.81
CA ASN A 124 30.91 19.65 -17.87
C ASN A 124 29.53 19.22 -17.33
N ARG A 125 29.11 19.81 -16.21
CA ARG A 125 27.75 19.62 -15.65
C ARG A 125 26.81 20.70 -16.20
N PRO A 126 25.64 20.33 -16.78
CA PRO A 126 24.72 21.28 -17.40
C PRO A 126 23.76 21.94 -16.38
N TYR A 127 24.11 21.93 -15.10
CA TYR A 127 23.28 22.47 -14.03
C TYR A 127 24.10 23.22 -12.99
N THR A 128 23.42 24.13 -12.30
CA THR A 128 23.94 24.92 -11.18
C THR A 128 23.51 24.32 -9.84
N ILE A 129 24.17 24.75 -8.76
CA ILE A 129 23.80 24.40 -7.39
C ILE A 129 22.39 24.87 -7.03
N SER A 130 21.94 26.00 -7.57
CA SER A 130 20.57 26.49 -7.36
C SER A 130 19.54 25.54 -7.97
N GLN A 131 19.77 25.09 -9.22
CA GLN A 131 18.92 24.10 -9.89
C GLN A 131 18.91 22.76 -9.15
N TYR A 132 20.09 22.28 -8.72
CA TYR A 132 20.20 21.06 -7.92
C TYR A 132 19.39 21.15 -6.61
N LYS A 133 19.52 22.26 -5.87
CA LYS A 133 18.77 22.48 -4.62
C LYS A 133 17.26 22.56 -4.87
N LYS A 134 16.82 23.19 -5.97
CA LYS A 134 15.40 23.23 -6.37
C LYS A 134 14.87 21.83 -6.64
N LEU A 135 15.62 21.00 -7.38
CA LEU A 135 15.27 19.60 -7.63
C LEU A 135 15.16 18.80 -6.32
N VAL A 136 16.14 18.90 -5.43
CA VAL A 136 16.11 18.22 -4.12
C VAL A 136 14.90 18.63 -3.28
N LYS A 137 14.58 19.93 -3.23
CA LYS A 137 13.39 20.44 -2.52
C LYS A 137 12.11 19.85 -3.10
N LYS A 138 12.02 19.78 -4.43
CA LYS A 138 10.88 19.23 -5.16
C LYS A 138 10.67 17.74 -4.85
N ILE A 139 11.76 16.95 -4.89
CA ILE A 139 11.74 15.53 -4.52
C ILE A 139 11.27 15.35 -3.07
N ARG A 140 11.85 16.08 -2.12
CA ARG A 140 11.47 15.98 -0.70
C ARG A 140 10.05 16.44 -0.40
N LYS A 141 9.50 17.37 -1.18
CA LYS A 141 8.11 17.79 -1.04
C LYS A 141 7.14 16.62 -1.34
N LYS A 142 7.46 15.80 -2.34
CA LYS A 142 6.63 14.65 -2.74
C LYS A 142 6.99 13.37 -1.97
N ILE A 143 8.25 13.22 -1.53
CA ILE A 143 8.76 12.05 -0.81
C ILE A 143 9.49 12.51 0.47
N PRO A 144 8.76 12.88 1.55
CA PRO A 144 9.36 13.52 2.73
C PRO A 144 10.43 12.68 3.44
N ASP A 145 10.31 11.35 3.39
CA ASP A 145 11.20 10.40 4.05
C ASP A 145 12.29 9.81 3.14
N ILE A 146 12.54 10.43 1.97
CA ILE A 146 13.59 9.98 1.05
C ILE A 146 14.99 10.14 1.64
N ALA A 147 15.77 9.05 1.58
CA ALA A 147 17.19 9.06 1.86
C ALA A 147 17.98 9.44 0.60
N LEU A 148 18.78 10.51 0.70
CA LEU A 148 19.58 10.99 -0.42
C LEU A 148 21.04 10.62 -0.24
N SER A 149 21.62 10.07 -1.30
CA SER A 149 23.06 9.92 -1.45
C SER A 149 23.59 10.74 -2.61
N THR A 150 24.90 11.00 -2.62
CA THR A 150 25.55 11.76 -3.68
C THR A 150 26.99 11.30 -3.85
N ASP A 151 27.59 11.63 -4.99
CA ASP A 151 29.01 11.45 -5.25
C ASP A 151 29.68 12.83 -5.32
N ILE A 152 30.87 12.95 -4.74
CA ILE A 152 31.68 14.17 -4.69
C ILE A 152 33.11 13.84 -5.11
N ILE A 153 33.70 14.72 -5.91
CA ILE A 153 35.12 14.71 -6.24
C ILE A 153 35.77 15.93 -5.59
N VAL A 154 36.61 15.71 -4.58
CA VAL A 154 37.38 16.78 -3.92
C VAL A 154 38.72 17.01 -4.60
N GLY A 155 39.14 18.27 -4.63
CA GLY A 155 40.40 18.69 -5.24
C GLY A 155 40.46 18.52 -6.74
N PHE A 156 39.32 18.68 -7.43
CA PHE A 156 39.31 18.84 -8.87
C PHE A 156 40.16 20.06 -9.30
N CYS A 157 40.70 20.04 -10.52
CA CYS A 157 41.59 21.09 -11.02
C CYS A 157 41.00 22.50 -10.80
N GLN A 158 41.81 23.37 -10.18
CA GLN A 158 41.53 24.74 -9.77
C GLN A 158 40.45 24.88 -8.68
N GLU A 159 40.18 23.84 -7.90
CA GLU A 159 39.33 23.96 -6.71
C GLU A 159 40.05 24.68 -5.58
N THR A 160 39.72 25.96 -5.38
CA THR A 160 40.26 26.79 -4.29
C THR A 160 39.58 26.48 -2.96
N LYS A 161 40.18 26.94 -1.85
CA LYS A 161 39.59 26.83 -0.50
C LYS A 161 38.16 27.39 -0.44
N LYS A 162 37.89 28.55 -1.06
CA LYS A 162 36.55 29.17 -1.13
C LYS A 162 35.54 28.28 -1.86
N ARG A 163 35.94 27.69 -2.99
CA ARG A 163 35.09 26.79 -3.79
C ARG A 163 34.77 25.50 -3.01
N PHE A 164 35.77 24.93 -2.35
CA PHE A 164 35.55 23.78 -1.47
C PHE A 164 34.56 24.08 -0.33
N GLN A 165 34.62 25.28 0.28
CA GLN A 165 33.66 25.67 1.32
C GLN A 165 32.21 25.72 0.81
N ASN A 166 31.98 25.98 -0.47
CA ASN A 166 30.64 25.88 -1.06
C ASN A 166 30.12 24.43 -1.03
N THR A 167 30.99 23.44 -1.25
CA THR A 167 30.67 22.00 -1.06
C THR A 167 30.33 21.66 0.38
N VAL A 168 31.10 22.16 1.35
CA VAL A 168 30.78 21.99 2.78
C VAL A 168 29.42 22.60 3.12
N LYS A 169 29.12 23.81 2.62
CA LYS A 169 27.82 24.47 2.79
C LYS A 169 26.68 23.65 2.18
N LEU A 170 26.88 23.09 0.99
CA LEU A 170 25.89 22.22 0.35
C LEU A 170 25.55 21.00 1.23
N PHE A 171 26.56 20.35 1.84
CA PHE A 171 26.34 19.22 2.75
C PHE A 171 25.45 19.58 3.93
N LYS A 172 25.71 20.74 4.55
CA LYS A 172 24.94 21.24 5.71
C LYS A 172 23.50 21.58 5.35
N GLU A 173 23.27 22.15 4.16
CA GLU A 173 21.93 22.53 3.69
C GLU A 173 21.13 21.33 3.21
N VAL A 174 21.71 20.50 2.33
CA VAL A 174 21.02 19.35 1.75
C VAL A 174 20.88 18.23 2.77
N LYS A 175 21.82 18.05 3.70
CA LYS A 175 21.77 16.99 4.72
C LYS A 175 21.64 15.61 4.08
N PHE A 176 22.65 15.20 3.33
CA PHE A 176 22.70 13.87 2.71
C PHE A 176 22.72 12.76 3.78
N ASP A 177 22.14 11.60 3.45
CA ASP A 177 22.17 10.39 4.28
C ASP A 177 23.45 9.58 4.09
N MET A 178 24.03 9.66 2.88
CA MET A 178 25.28 9.01 2.49
C MET A 178 25.97 9.87 1.43
N ALA A 179 27.29 9.78 1.30
CA ALA A 179 27.99 10.32 0.14
C ALA A 179 29.22 9.46 -0.17
N TYR A 180 29.52 9.31 -1.45
CA TYR A 180 30.77 8.73 -1.94
C TYR A 180 31.71 9.88 -2.25
N ILE A 181 32.69 10.09 -1.37
CA ILE A 181 33.66 11.18 -1.48
C ILE A 181 34.95 10.57 -2.05
N ALA A 182 35.35 11.02 -3.23
CA ALA A 182 36.57 10.60 -3.89
C ALA A 182 37.52 11.78 -4.07
N GLN A 183 38.81 11.53 -4.01
CA GLN A 183 39.83 12.51 -4.39
C GLN A 183 39.94 12.53 -5.92
N TYR A 184 40.12 13.72 -6.50
CA TYR A 184 40.40 13.82 -7.93
C TYR A 184 41.74 13.16 -8.25
N SER A 185 41.68 12.22 -9.19
CA SER A 185 42.84 11.60 -9.81
C SER A 185 42.74 11.80 -11.31
N PRO A 186 43.74 12.39 -11.98
CA PRO A 186 43.74 12.47 -13.43
C PRO A 186 43.77 11.05 -14.00
N ARG A 187 42.95 10.81 -15.03
CA ARG A 187 42.91 9.55 -15.77
C ARG A 187 43.30 9.81 -17.22
N PRO A 188 44.26 9.05 -17.78
CA PRO A 188 44.61 9.14 -19.19
C PRO A 188 43.36 9.06 -20.08
N GLY A 189 43.31 9.89 -21.12
CA GLY A 189 42.19 9.97 -22.08
C GLY A 189 40.98 10.80 -21.63
N THR A 190 40.94 11.31 -20.40
CA THR A 190 39.86 12.21 -19.96
C THR A 190 40.13 13.66 -20.40
N LYS A 191 39.08 14.42 -20.72
CA LYS A 191 39.22 15.84 -21.10
C LYS A 191 39.85 16.69 -19.99
N ALA A 192 39.55 16.37 -18.72
CA ALA A 192 40.16 17.06 -17.59
C ALA A 192 41.68 16.84 -17.55
N ALA A 193 42.16 15.61 -17.77
CA ALA A 193 43.59 15.31 -17.81
C ALA A 193 44.32 15.92 -19.02
N GLN A 194 43.61 16.14 -20.13
CA GLN A 194 44.17 16.76 -21.34
C GLN A 194 44.28 18.29 -21.24
N ILE A 195 43.28 18.93 -20.61
CA ILE A 195 43.11 20.39 -20.69
C ILE A 195 43.52 21.10 -19.40
N PHE A 196 43.36 20.43 -18.25
CA PHE A 196 43.59 21.07 -16.95
C PHE A 196 44.81 20.49 -16.25
N LYS A 197 45.67 21.39 -15.76
CA LYS A 197 46.71 21.03 -14.80
C LYS A 197 46.06 20.60 -13.48
N ASP A 198 46.46 19.45 -12.94
CA ASP A 198 46.13 19.06 -11.56
C ASP A 198 47.00 19.88 -10.60
N ASP A 199 46.41 20.93 -10.04
CA ASP A 199 47.05 21.97 -9.24
C ASP A 199 46.63 21.92 -7.75
N VAL A 200 45.91 20.88 -7.34
CA VAL A 200 45.53 20.66 -5.94
C VAL A 200 46.40 19.54 -5.35
N PRO A 201 47.24 19.84 -4.34
CA PRO A 201 48.09 18.84 -3.70
C PRO A 201 47.30 17.69 -3.06
N LYS A 202 47.94 16.52 -2.94
CA LYS A 202 47.33 15.33 -2.36
C LYS A 202 46.91 15.54 -0.90
N GLU A 203 47.73 16.23 -0.12
CA GLU A 203 47.48 16.55 1.28
C GLU A 203 46.21 17.41 1.42
N GLU A 204 45.99 18.33 0.49
CA GLU A 204 44.78 19.16 0.46
C GLU A 204 43.54 18.35 0.04
N LYS A 205 43.68 17.39 -0.89
CA LYS A 205 42.62 16.43 -1.26
C LYS A 205 42.19 15.58 -0.06
N GLU A 206 43.16 15.01 0.67
CA GLU A 206 42.93 14.23 1.89
C GLU A 206 42.26 15.05 2.99
N ARG A 207 42.74 16.28 3.22
CA ARG A 207 42.14 17.21 4.20
C ARG A 207 40.67 17.50 3.87
N ARG A 208 40.36 17.75 2.58
CA ARG A 208 39.00 18.02 2.10
C ARG A 208 38.07 16.82 2.25
N GLU A 209 38.54 15.64 1.88
CA GLU A 209 37.82 14.38 2.07
C GLU A 209 37.46 14.16 3.54
N LYS A 210 38.44 14.34 4.44
CA LYS A 210 38.24 14.21 5.89
C LYS A 210 37.17 15.18 6.40
N ILE A 211 37.20 16.44 5.98
CA ILE A 211 36.20 17.46 6.39
C ILE A 211 34.79 17.08 5.96
N LEU A 212 34.60 16.64 4.71
CA LEU A 212 33.29 16.23 4.21
C LEU A 212 32.81 14.94 4.89
N THR A 213 33.71 13.99 5.13
CA THR A 213 33.42 12.73 5.82
C THR A 213 32.94 13.00 7.25
N GLU A 214 33.62 13.86 8.01
CA GLU A 214 33.19 14.23 9.37
C GLU A 214 31.88 15.02 9.38
N THR A 215 31.66 15.88 8.39
CA THR A 215 30.39 16.59 8.22
C THR A 215 29.24 15.61 7.97
N LEU A 216 29.45 14.63 7.08
CA LEU A 216 28.48 13.60 6.75
C LEU A 216 28.18 12.70 7.95
N LYS A 217 29.21 12.24 8.69
CA LYS A 217 29.06 11.42 9.90
C LYS A 217 28.10 12.06 10.90
N LYS A 218 28.25 13.36 11.17
CA LYS A 218 27.40 14.12 12.10
C LYS A 218 25.94 14.15 11.62
N ILE A 219 25.73 14.40 10.33
CA ILE A 219 24.39 14.45 9.73
C ILE A 219 23.72 13.06 9.75
N ALA A 220 24.44 12.04 9.30
CA ALA A 220 23.95 10.67 9.23
C ALA A 220 23.60 10.13 10.62
N LEU A 221 24.45 10.35 11.63
CA LEU A 221 24.17 9.95 13.00
C LEU A 221 22.90 10.65 13.54
N LYS A 222 22.76 11.96 13.34
CA LYS A 222 21.57 12.72 13.77
C LYS A 222 20.29 12.16 13.14
N LYS A 223 20.32 11.85 11.84
CA LYS A 223 19.18 11.22 11.15
C LYS A 223 18.93 9.81 11.66
N ASN A 224 19.97 9.01 11.88
CA ASN A 224 19.79 7.62 12.28
C ASN A 224 19.18 7.50 13.69
N LYS A 225 19.47 8.43 14.61
CA LYS A 225 18.88 8.47 15.96
C LYS A 225 17.35 8.43 15.98
N GLN A 226 16.68 8.95 14.95
CA GLN A 226 15.21 8.94 14.86
C GLN A 226 14.59 7.54 14.71
N TYR A 227 15.40 6.52 14.43
CA TYR A 227 14.94 5.14 14.26
C TYR A 227 15.03 4.31 15.54
N VAL A 228 15.74 4.76 16.58
CA VAL A 228 15.82 4.04 17.85
C VAL A 228 14.41 3.82 18.40
N GLY A 229 14.11 2.57 18.78
CA GLY A 229 12.80 2.13 19.28
C GLY A 229 11.79 1.77 18.18
N LYS A 230 12.03 2.10 16.90
CA LYS A 230 11.11 1.80 15.80
C LYS A 230 11.37 0.41 15.22
N THR A 231 10.31 -0.26 14.81
CA THR A 231 10.38 -1.52 14.03
C THR A 231 10.46 -1.19 12.54
N LEU A 232 11.57 -1.56 11.89
CA LEU A 232 11.78 -1.34 10.46
C LEU A 232 11.66 -2.64 9.68
N ARG A 233 11.12 -2.54 8.47
CA ARG A 233 11.18 -3.60 7.46
C ARG A 233 12.58 -3.68 6.88
N VAL A 234 13.22 -4.84 6.99
CA VAL A 234 14.59 -5.09 6.54
C VAL A 234 14.63 -6.30 5.62
N LEU A 235 15.25 -6.16 4.45
CA LEU A 235 15.60 -7.31 3.62
C LEU A 235 16.96 -7.85 4.08
N ILE A 236 17.04 -9.12 4.47
CA ILE A 236 18.32 -9.72 4.88
C ILE A 236 19.10 -10.16 3.65
N HIS A 237 20.31 -9.61 3.47
CA HIS A 237 21.13 -9.86 2.28
C HIS A 237 22.15 -10.98 2.51
N LYS A 238 22.74 -11.03 3.70
CA LYS A 238 23.78 -12.02 4.03
C LYS A 238 23.88 -12.28 5.52
N ALA A 239 24.46 -13.42 5.87
CA ALA A 239 24.92 -13.74 7.21
C ALA A 239 26.45 -13.72 7.23
N LYS A 240 27.06 -13.06 8.22
CA LYS A 240 28.51 -13.00 8.43
C LYS A 240 28.83 -12.89 9.92
N ASP A 241 29.80 -13.66 10.40
CA ASP A 241 30.34 -13.60 11.77
C ASP A 241 29.26 -13.72 12.87
N GLY A 242 28.27 -14.60 12.68
CA GLY A 242 27.15 -14.78 13.62
C GLY A 242 26.08 -13.68 13.58
N TYR A 243 26.16 -12.75 12.63
CA TYR A 243 25.18 -11.69 12.42
C TYR A 243 24.52 -11.76 11.05
N LEU A 244 23.24 -11.39 11.01
CA LEU A 244 22.53 -11.06 9.78
C LEU A 244 22.79 -9.59 9.43
N ILE A 245 22.98 -9.33 8.14
CA ILE A 245 23.17 -8.01 7.57
C ILE A 245 22.10 -7.80 6.52
N GLY A 246 21.27 -6.77 6.74
CA GLY A 246 20.20 -6.41 5.83
C GLY A 246 20.15 -4.93 5.48
N LYS A 247 19.21 -4.57 4.61
CA LYS A 247 18.97 -3.20 4.15
C LYS A 247 17.52 -2.79 4.39
N THR A 248 17.32 -1.55 4.80
CA THR A 248 15.99 -0.92 4.87
C THR A 248 15.57 -0.39 3.50
N ASN A 249 14.31 0.04 3.34
CA ASN A 249 13.86 0.74 2.13
C ASN A 249 14.71 2.00 1.84
N THR A 250 15.23 2.70 2.85
CA THR A 250 16.15 3.84 2.72
C THR A 250 17.62 3.45 2.55
N TYR A 251 17.89 2.16 2.27
CA TYR A 251 19.21 1.58 2.03
C TYR A 251 20.20 1.64 3.20
N LYS A 252 19.68 1.86 4.42
CA LYS A 252 20.49 1.83 5.64
C LYS A 252 20.83 0.38 5.99
N THR A 253 22.08 0.15 6.35
CA THR A 253 22.55 -1.17 6.80
C THR A 253 22.00 -1.46 8.18
N VAL A 254 21.42 -2.64 8.37
CA VAL A 254 20.94 -3.12 9.68
C VAL A 254 21.67 -4.41 10.04
N LYS A 255 22.25 -4.44 11.25
CA LYS A 255 22.93 -5.61 11.82
C LYS A 255 22.09 -6.18 12.96
N LEU A 256 21.84 -7.49 12.94
CA LEU A 256 21.07 -8.19 13.98
C LEU A 256 21.58 -9.62 14.16
N LYS A 257 21.26 -10.24 15.29
CA LYS A 257 21.44 -11.68 15.49
C LYS A 257 20.20 -12.43 14.97
N GLY A 258 20.37 -13.63 14.46
CA GLY A 258 19.26 -14.47 13.98
C GLY A 258 19.71 -15.63 13.10
N ASP A 259 18.75 -16.47 12.70
CA ASP A 259 18.99 -17.64 11.86
C ASP A 259 19.37 -17.24 10.41
N LYS A 260 20.39 -17.89 9.86
CA LYS A 260 20.83 -17.73 8.46
C LYS A 260 19.72 -18.04 7.44
N LYS A 261 18.70 -18.82 7.80
CA LYS A 261 17.52 -19.09 6.96
C LYS A 261 16.74 -17.82 6.59
N LEU A 262 16.91 -16.74 7.34
CA LEU A 262 16.25 -15.46 7.06
C LEU A 262 16.90 -14.70 5.88
N VAL A 263 18.08 -15.11 5.40
CA VAL A 263 18.71 -14.53 4.21
C VAL A 263 17.77 -14.64 3.00
N GLY A 264 17.61 -13.54 2.26
CA GLY A 264 16.68 -13.44 1.15
C GLY A 264 15.24 -13.10 1.55
N ASN A 265 14.94 -12.96 2.85
CA ASN A 265 13.60 -12.64 3.34
C ASN A 265 13.50 -11.24 3.95
N PHE A 266 12.29 -10.68 3.90
CA PHE A 266 11.94 -9.50 4.66
C PHE A 266 11.64 -9.90 6.10
N VAL A 267 12.19 -9.15 7.05
CA VAL A 267 11.96 -9.33 8.49
C VAL A 267 11.76 -7.99 9.18
N GLY A 268 11.21 -8.06 10.38
CA GLY A 268 10.92 -6.91 11.23
C GLY A 268 12.04 -6.77 12.22
N VAL A 269 12.64 -5.58 12.28
CA VAL A 269 13.77 -5.34 13.16
C VAL A 269 13.48 -4.13 14.02
N LYS A 270 13.33 -4.34 15.32
CA LYS A 270 13.24 -3.25 16.29
C LYS A 270 14.64 -2.69 16.49
N ILE A 271 14.84 -1.43 16.12
CA ILE A 271 16.15 -0.79 16.17
C ILE A 271 16.47 -0.40 17.61
N THR A 272 17.55 -0.98 18.15
CA THR A 272 18.01 -0.74 19.54
C THR A 272 19.21 0.19 19.58
N LYS A 273 20.05 0.18 18.55
CA LYS A 273 21.28 0.98 18.51
C LYS A 273 21.52 1.56 17.12
N VAL A 274 22.18 2.70 17.06
CA VAL A 274 22.52 3.37 15.80
C VAL A 274 23.96 3.86 15.80
N THR A 275 24.54 3.90 14.60
CA THR A 275 25.84 4.49 14.31
C THR A 275 25.69 5.44 13.12
N SER A 276 26.78 6.13 12.74
CA SER A 276 26.77 6.97 11.55
C SER A 276 26.48 6.18 10.27
N TRP A 277 26.93 4.92 10.19
CA TRP A 277 26.91 4.12 8.95
C TRP A 277 25.95 2.92 8.97
N GLY A 278 25.18 2.76 10.06
CA GLY A 278 24.26 1.64 10.17
C GLY A 278 23.43 1.66 11.45
N LEU A 279 22.48 0.74 11.48
CA LEU A 279 21.58 0.47 12.58
C LEU A 279 21.87 -0.93 13.12
N ALA A 280 21.53 -1.16 14.37
CA ALA A 280 21.48 -2.49 14.95
C ALA A 280 20.19 -2.68 15.73
N GLY A 281 19.72 -3.92 15.77
CA GLY A 281 18.43 -4.23 16.37
C GLY A 281 18.24 -5.73 16.55
N GLU A 282 17.03 -6.07 16.97
CA GLU A 282 16.61 -7.43 17.25
C GLU A 282 15.39 -7.78 16.40
N LEU A 283 15.22 -9.07 16.11
CA LEU A 283 14.03 -9.55 15.42
C LEU A 283 12.80 -9.16 16.24
N SER A 284 11.81 -8.58 15.57
CA SER A 284 10.53 -8.27 16.16
C SER A 284 9.49 -9.26 15.64
N GLU A 285 8.69 -9.83 16.54
CA GLU A 285 7.48 -10.56 16.18
C GLU A 285 6.38 -9.62 15.67
N GLU A 286 6.49 -8.31 15.94
CA GLU A 286 5.61 -7.30 15.39
C GLU A 286 5.80 -7.17 13.86
N LYS A 287 4.74 -7.42 13.09
CA LYS A 287 4.72 -7.18 11.65
C LYS A 287 4.91 -5.68 11.39
N TYR A 288 5.91 -5.34 10.58
CA TYR A 288 6.27 -3.97 10.20
C TYR A 288 5.09 -3.25 9.55
N ASP A 289 4.61 -2.19 10.20
CA ASP A 289 3.59 -1.20 9.80
C ASP A 289 2.50 -1.73 8.84
N LYS A 290 1.84 -2.81 9.25
CA LYS A 290 0.56 -3.24 8.67
C LYS A 290 -0.53 -3.32 9.73
N LYS A 291 -0.54 -2.37 10.66
CA LYS A 291 -1.60 -2.22 11.66
C LYS A 291 -2.93 -1.92 10.94
N LEU A 292 -4.00 -2.61 11.33
CA LEU A 292 -5.36 -2.44 10.83
C LEU A 292 -6.33 -2.44 12.01
N ILE A 293 -7.10 -1.36 12.17
CA ILE A 293 -8.15 -1.31 13.18
C ILE A 293 -9.45 -1.78 12.54
N VAL A 294 -10.13 -2.73 13.16
CA VAL A 294 -11.42 -3.24 12.70
C VAL A 294 -12.48 -2.83 13.70
N ILE A 295 -13.52 -2.12 13.26
CA ILE A 295 -14.65 -1.73 14.10
C ILE A 295 -15.91 -2.43 13.60
N VAL A 296 -16.41 -3.35 14.41
CA VAL A 296 -17.57 -4.18 14.11
C VAL A 296 -18.76 -3.85 15.00
N GLY A 297 -19.95 -4.14 14.50
CA GLY A 297 -21.16 -4.06 15.31
C GLY A 297 -22.43 -4.12 14.47
N PRO A 298 -23.57 -4.36 15.12
CA PRO A 298 -24.84 -4.46 14.42
C PRO A 298 -25.21 -3.10 13.80
N THR A 299 -26.13 -3.14 12.84
CA THR A 299 -26.76 -1.91 12.34
C THR A 299 -27.36 -1.10 13.50
N ALA A 300 -27.26 0.24 13.44
CA ALA A 300 -27.70 1.16 14.49
C ALA A 300 -26.93 1.13 15.84
N SER A 301 -25.78 0.45 15.91
CA SER A 301 -24.93 0.45 17.11
C SER A 301 -24.20 1.78 17.38
N GLY A 302 -24.09 2.65 16.39
CA GLY A 302 -23.25 3.87 16.48
C GLY A 302 -21.82 3.69 15.97
N LYS A 303 -21.50 2.55 15.34
CA LYS A 303 -20.17 2.25 14.77
C LYS A 303 -19.57 3.36 13.90
N THR A 304 -20.38 3.99 13.06
CA THR A 304 -19.92 5.04 12.14
C THR A 304 -19.43 6.27 12.91
N LYS A 305 -20.17 6.71 13.94
CA LYS A 305 -19.77 7.85 14.76
C LYS A 305 -18.48 7.54 15.53
N LEU A 306 -18.40 6.37 16.16
CA LEU A 306 -17.20 5.93 16.86
C LEU A 306 -15.99 5.87 15.92
N ALA A 307 -16.16 5.31 14.73
CA ALA A 307 -15.09 5.20 13.75
C ALA A 307 -14.57 6.55 13.29
N VAL A 308 -15.44 7.51 12.98
CA VAL A 308 -15.04 8.86 12.55
C VAL A 308 -14.27 9.57 13.67
N ASP A 309 -14.78 9.47 14.91
CA ASP A 309 -14.15 10.05 16.09
C ASP A 309 -12.73 9.49 16.32
N LEU A 310 -12.56 8.17 16.19
CA LEU A 310 -11.27 7.50 16.36
C LEU A 310 -10.33 7.77 15.19
N ALA A 311 -10.82 7.69 13.95
CA ALA A 311 -10.03 7.99 12.76
C ALA A 311 -9.50 9.43 12.79
N LYS A 312 -10.31 10.40 13.25
CA LYS A 312 -9.85 11.78 13.44
C LYS A 312 -8.74 11.90 14.48
N LYS A 313 -8.81 11.12 15.56
CA LYS A 313 -7.83 11.15 16.66
C LYS A 313 -6.50 10.46 16.30
N PHE A 314 -6.55 9.40 15.51
CA PHE A 314 -5.39 8.58 15.15
C PHE A 314 -4.98 8.75 13.68
N GLU A 315 -5.31 9.90 13.07
CA GLU A 315 -4.94 10.27 11.70
C GLU A 315 -5.26 9.19 10.65
N GLY A 316 -6.42 8.55 10.80
CA GLY A 316 -6.85 7.42 9.99
C GLY A 316 -7.84 7.73 8.88
N GLU A 317 -8.06 6.73 8.03
CA GLU A 317 -9.08 6.73 6.99
C GLU A 317 -9.97 5.48 7.12
N ILE A 318 -11.24 5.57 6.71
CA ILE A 318 -12.23 4.51 6.91
C ILE A 318 -12.45 3.74 5.62
N VAL A 319 -12.35 2.41 5.69
CA VAL A 319 -12.73 1.47 4.63
C VAL A 319 -14.06 0.82 5.03
N SER A 320 -15.12 1.10 4.27
CA SER A 320 -16.44 0.53 4.57
C SER A 320 -16.47 -0.97 4.34
N ALA A 321 -16.96 -1.73 5.32
CA ALA A 321 -17.26 -3.16 5.24
C ALA A 321 -18.77 -3.40 5.35
N ASP A 322 -19.53 -2.67 4.53
CA ASP A 322 -20.97 -2.83 4.40
C ASP A 322 -21.33 -3.16 2.94
N SER A 323 -21.92 -4.34 2.74
CA SER A 323 -22.28 -4.86 1.41
C SER A 323 -23.37 -4.06 0.70
N ARG A 324 -23.98 -3.07 1.35
CA ARG A 324 -25.08 -2.26 0.80
C ARG A 324 -24.66 -0.83 0.52
N GLN A 325 -23.76 -0.26 1.32
CA GLN A 325 -23.25 1.10 1.11
C GLN A 325 -22.32 1.24 -0.11
N ILE A 326 -21.85 0.13 -0.66
CA ILE A 326 -21.09 0.08 -1.92
C ILE A 326 -21.88 0.63 -3.12
N TYR A 327 -23.21 0.54 -3.08
CA TYR A 327 -24.05 0.89 -4.22
C TYR A 327 -24.29 2.39 -4.31
N LYS A 328 -24.10 2.92 -5.51
CA LYS A 328 -24.48 4.28 -5.89
C LYS A 328 -25.98 4.45 -5.75
N GLU A 329 -26.41 5.68 -5.50
CA GLU A 329 -27.82 6.09 -5.41
C GLU A 329 -28.67 5.49 -4.27
N MET A 330 -28.20 4.43 -3.61
CA MET A 330 -28.85 3.79 -2.47
C MET A 330 -28.35 4.42 -1.16
N ASN A 331 -28.93 5.55 -0.74
CA ASN A 331 -28.39 6.36 0.36
C ASN A 331 -29.19 6.23 1.66
N ILE A 332 -30.50 6.49 1.60
CA ILE A 332 -31.36 6.55 2.79
C ILE A 332 -31.56 5.14 3.37
N GLY A 333 -31.94 4.17 2.54
CA GLY A 333 -32.20 2.80 2.99
C GLY A 333 -30.96 2.07 3.52
N THR A 334 -29.77 2.40 2.98
CA THR A 334 -28.49 1.83 3.44
C THR A 334 -27.85 2.62 4.59
N ASN A 335 -28.44 3.77 4.97
CA ASN A 335 -27.92 4.70 5.97
C ASN A 335 -26.45 5.08 5.71
N LYS A 336 -26.18 5.45 4.46
CA LYS A 336 -24.87 5.94 4.06
C LYS A 336 -24.53 7.21 4.85
N PRO A 337 -23.32 7.33 5.41
CA PRO A 337 -22.93 8.54 6.13
C PRO A 337 -22.99 9.74 5.20
N THR A 338 -23.56 10.84 5.69
CA THR A 338 -23.54 12.14 5.01
C THR A 338 -22.16 12.79 5.13
N LYS A 339 -21.83 13.74 4.24
CA LYS A 339 -20.56 14.51 4.33
C LYS A 339 -20.34 15.14 5.72
N LYS A 340 -21.41 15.60 6.37
CA LYS A 340 -21.37 16.13 7.74
C LYS A 340 -21.02 15.05 8.78
N GLU A 341 -21.60 13.86 8.65
CA GLU A 341 -21.32 12.73 9.54
C GLU A 341 -19.93 12.13 9.33
N MET A 342 -19.35 12.26 8.12
CA MET A 342 -17.97 11.85 7.84
C MET A 342 -16.93 12.75 8.54
N GLY A 343 -17.30 13.97 8.94
CA GLY A 343 -16.45 14.84 9.77
C GLY A 343 -15.09 15.21 9.16
N GLY A 344 -14.99 15.20 7.83
CA GLY A 344 -13.74 15.45 7.09
C GLY A 344 -12.85 14.21 6.90
N ILE A 345 -13.23 13.04 7.44
CA ILE A 345 -12.51 11.79 7.24
C ILE A 345 -12.87 11.19 5.89
N THR A 346 -11.88 10.67 5.17
CA THR A 346 -12.10 9.96 3.91
C THR A 346 -12.73 8.60 4.20
N HIS A 347 -13.88 8.33 3.57
CA HIS A 347 -14.53 7.03 3.56
C HIS A 347 -14.38 6.38 2.19
N HIS A 348 -13.81 5.19 2.17
CA HIS A 348 -13.60 4.37 0.99
C HIS A 348 -14.64 3.26 0.89
N LEU A 349 -14.80 2.69 -0.31
CA LEU A 349 -15.76 1.63 -0.63
C LEU A 349 -17.22 2.00 -0.34
N ILE A 350 -17.54 3.26 -0.58
CA ILE A 350 -18.90 3.80 -0.61
C ILE A 350 -19.12 4.35 -2.02
N ASP A 351 -20.30 4.12 -2.62
CA ASP A 351 -20.63 4.62 -3.97
C ASP A 351 -19.69 4.12 -5.09
N VAL A 352 -19.19 2.88 -4.95
CA VAL A 352 -18.20 2.31 -5.88
C VAL A 352 -18.82 1.52 -7.03
N VAL A 353 -20.09 1.12 -6.92
CA VAL A 353 -20.76 0.19 -7.86
C VAL A 353 -22.17 0.68 -8.17
N ASP A 354 -22.61 0.56 -9.42
CA ASP A 354 -23.98 0.89 -9.81
C ASP A 354 -24.97 -0.21 -9.35
N PRO A 355 -26.21 0.10 -8.94
CA PRO A 355 -27.16 -0.90 -8.41
C PRO A 355 -27.47 -2.10 -9.32
N ASP A 356 -27.25 -2.00 -10.63
CA ASP A 356 -27.47 -3.09 -11.58
C ASP A 356 -26.23 -3.96 -11.83
N GLN A 357 -25.07 -3.56 -11.34
CA GLN A 357 -23.81 -4.29 -11.46
C GLN A 357 -23.71 -5.42 -10.44
N GLU A 358 -23.13 -6.55 -10.87
CA GLU A 358 -22.83 -7.65 -9.97
C GLU A 358 -21.64 -7.31 -9.08
N PHE A 359 -21.80 -7.51 -7.77
CA PHE A 359 -20.73 -7.32 -6.80
C PHE A 359 -20.68 -8.47 -5.80
N ASN A 360 -19.46 -8.93 -5.49
CA ASN A 360 -19.25 -10.08 -4.62
C ASN A 360 -18.09 -9.85 -3.66
N VAL A 361 -17.93 -10.74 -2.69
CA VAL A 361 -16.90 -10.64 -1.65
C VAL A 361 -15.46 -10.71 -2.20
N ALA A 362 -15.23 -11.40 -3.32
CA ALA A 362 -13.89 -11.47 -3.91
C ALA A 362 -13.48 -10.11 -4.46
N LEU A 363 -14.38 -9.46 -5.22
CA LEU A 363 -14.19 -8.10 -5.71
C LEU A 363 -14.03 -7.11 -4.54
N TYR A 364 -14.86 -7.23 -3.51
CA TYR A 364 -14.72 -6.43 -2.29
C TYR A 364 -13.32 -6.59 -1.68
N LYS A 365 -12.86 -7.83 -1.47
CA LYS A 365 -11.54 -8.11 -0.88
C LYS A 365 -10.45 -7.46 -1.70
N GLU A 366 -10.44 -7.65 -3.02
CA GLU A 366 -9.41 -7.06 -3.90
C GLU A 366 -9.37 -5.53 -3.78
N MET A 367 -10.53 -4.87 -3.81
CA MET A 367 -10.61 -3.41 -3.66
C MET A 367 -10.21 -2.95 -2.25
N ALA A 368 -10.69 -3.62 -1.20
CA ALA A 368 -10.37 -3.28 0.19
C ALA A 368 -8.89 -3.44 0.49
N MET A 369 -8.27 -4.53 0.03
CA MET A 369 -6.83 -4.77 0.17
C MET A 369 -6.01 -3.66 -0.48
N LYS A 370 -6.38 -3.28 -1.72
CA LYS A 370 -5.72 -2.19 -2.44
C LYS A 370 -5.79 -0.87 -1.68
N ILE A 371 -6.99 -0.52 -1.20
CA ILE A 371 -7.25 0.74 -0.47
C ILE A 371 -6.53 0.76 0.88
N ILE A 372 -6.58 -0.33 1.65
CA ILE A 372 -5.89 -0.42 2.94
C ILE A 372 -4.38 -0.19 2.75
N GLN A 373 -3.79 -0.80 1.72
CA GLN A 373 -2.38 -0.57 1.38
C GLN A 373 -2.10 0.87 0.93
N GLU A 374 -3.02 1.52 0.21
CA GLU A 374 -2.89 2.93 -0.17
C GLU A 374 -2.96 3.86 1.04
N ILE A 375 -3.85 3.58 2.01
CA ILE A 375 -3.93 4.32 3.27
C ILE A 375 -2.61 4.20 4.04
N GLN A 376 -2.09 2.97 4.17
CA GLN A 376 -0.81 2.70 4.83
C GLN A 376 0.37 3.35 4.10
N ALA A 377 0.36 3.38 2.76
CA ALA A 377 1.40 4.05 1.96
C ALA A 377 1.43 5.58 2.18
N ARG A 378 0.29 6.17 2.54
CA ARG A 378 0.18 7.58 2.98
C ARG A 378 0.54 7.79 4.46
N ASN A 379 1.10 6.79 5.14
CA ASN A 379 1.38 6.77 6.59
C ASN A 379 0.15 7.06 7.45
N LYS A 380 -1.04 6.67 7.00
CA LYS A 380 -2.29 6.80 7.78
C LYS A 380 -2.75 5.45 8.31
N LEU A 381 -3.54 5.47 9.36
CA LEU A 381 -4.08 4.26 9.99
C LEU A 381 -5.39 3.81 9.30
N PRO A 382 -5.45 2.61 8.68
CA PRO A 382 -6.68 2.11 8.10
C PRO A 382 -7.65 1.62 9.18
N PHE A 383 -8.91 2.05 9.06
CA PHE A 383 -10.03 1.59 9.86
C PHE A 383 -11.01 0.80 8.97
N LEU A 384 -11.06 -0.53 9.11
CA LEU A 384 -12.06 -1.37 8.44
C LEU A 384 -13.34 -1.39 9.28
N VAL A 385 -14.41 -0.75 8.80
CA VAL A 385 -15.60 -0.47 9.62
C VAL A 385 -16.85 -0.98 8.95
N GLY A 386 -17.59 -1.86 9.62
CA GLY A 386 -18.81 -2.37 9.03
C GLY A 386 -19.55 -3.41 9.84
N GLY A 387 -20.57 -3.98 9.21
CA GLY A 387 -21.41 -5.02 9.79
C GLY A 387 -21.50 -6.28 8.95
N THR A 388 -20.85 -6.33 7.79
CA THR A 388 -20.86 -7.52 6.94
C THR A 388 -19.69 -8.43 7.36
N GLY A 389 -19.95 -9.37 8.26
CA GLY A 389 -18.91 -10.23 8.85
C GLY A 389 -18.05 -10.97 7.82
N LEU A 390 -18.64 -11.44 6.72
CA LEU A 390 -17.90 -12.10 5.64
C LEU A 390 -16.91 -11.15 4.93
N TYR A 391 -17.23 -9.86 4.79
CA TYR A 391 -16.33 -8.87 4.18
C TYR A 391 -15.15 -8.59 5.10
N ILE A 392 -15.42 -8.44 6.39
CA ILE A 392 -14.38 -8.23 7.41
C ILE A 392 -13.41 -9.41 7.44
N TRP A 393 -13.92 -10.64 7.58
CA TRP A 393 -13.08 -11.84 7.60
C TRP A 393 -12.36 -12.08 6.27
N ALA A 394 -12.95 -11.73 5.13
CA ALA A 394 -12.26 -11.84 3.85
C ALA A 394 -10.94 -11.05 3.81
N VAL A 395 -10.91 -9.90 4.47
CA VAL A 395 -9.73 -9.04 4.59
C VAL A 395 -8.83 -9.52 5.73
N VAL A 396 -9.39 -9.65 6.95
CA VAL A 396 -8.64 -9.96 8.18
C VAL A 396 -8.01 -11.35 8.14
N ASP A 397 -8.75 -12.37 7.70
CA ASP A 397 -8.26 -13.75 7.62
C ASP A 397 -7.64 -14.08 6.25
N ASN A 398 -7.45 -13.07 5.39
CA ASN A 398 -6.91 -13.20 4.04
C ASN A 398 -7.55 -14.37 3.24
N ILE A 399 -8.88 -14.52 3.31
CA ILE A 399 -9.59 -15.65 2.72
C ILE A 399 -9.42 -15.66 1.20
N GLU A 400 -8.98 -16.77 0.63
CA GLU A 400 -8.93 -16.94 -0.83
C GLU A 400 -10.31 -17.34 -1.38
N PHE A 401 -10.69 -16.75 -2.52
CA PHE A 401 -11.91 -17.10 -3.22
C PHE A 401 -11.57 -17.68 -4.60
N PRO A 402 -12.23 -18.78 -5.01
CA PRO A 402 -11.97 -19.37 -6.30
C PRO A 402 -12.44 -18.44 -7.43
N ARG A 403 -11.56 -18.18 -8.40
CA ARG A 403 -11.81 -17.35 -9.60
C ARG A 403 -12.62 -18.11 -10.65
N VAL A 404 -13.84 -18.48 -10.28
CA VAL A 404 -14.77 -19.21 -11.15
C VAL A 404 -15.88 -18.26 -11.63
N PRO A 405 -15.97 -17.93 -12.92
CA PRO A 405 -17.02 -17.04 -13.41
C PRO A 405 -18.41 -17.68 -13.30
N PRO A 406 -19.47 -16.88 -13.05
CA PRO A 406 -20.86 -17.34 -13.06
C PRO A 406 -21.22 -18.14 -14.33
N ASP A 407 -21.90 -19.25 -14.17
CA ASP A 407 -22.47 -20.03 -15.26
C ASP A 407 -23.99 -19.82 -15.32
N LYS A 408 -24.42 -18.95 -16.23
CA LYS A 408 -25.84 -18.58 -16.35
C LYS A 408 -26.72 -19.77 -16.72
N LYS A 409 -26.23 -20.71 -17.54
CA LYS A 409 -27.00 -21.89 -17.96
C LYS A 409 -27.19 -22.85 -16.78
N LEU A 410 -26.10 -23.16 -16.08
CA LEU A 410 -26.15 -24.02 -14.90
C LEU A 410 -26.99 -23.41 -13.77
N ARG A 411 -26.87 -22.10 -13.53
CA ARG A 411 -27.69 -21.41 -12.52
C ARG A 411 -29.18 -21.53 -12.81
N LYS A 412 -29.62 -21.26 -14.04
CA LYS A 412 -31.03 -21.41 -14.43
C LYS A 412 -31.55 -22.84 -14.21
N GLN A 413 -30.73 -23.86 -14.45
CA GLN A 413 -31.11 -25.25 -14.18
C GLN A 413 -31.23 -25.54 -12.68
N LEU A 414 -30.23 -25.11 -11.89
CA LEU A 414 -30.21 -25.32 -10.44
C LEU A 414 -31.27 -24.47 -9.71
N GLU A 415 -31.65 -23.32 -10.26
CA GLU A 415 -32.71 -22.46 -9.72
C GLU A 415 -34.10 -23.12 -9.76
N LYS A 416 -34.34 -24.09 -10.65
CA LYS A 416 -35.59 -24.86 -10.68
C LYS A 416 -35.70 -25.88 -9.55
N LYS A 417 -34.57 -26.27 -8.94
CA LYS A 417 -34.54 -27.30 -7.89
C LYS A 417 -34.93 -26.76 -6.50
N THR A 418 -35.46 -27.64 -5.67
CA THR A 418 -35.75 -27.38 -4.27
C THR A 418 -34.46 -27.26 -3.45
N LYS A 419 -34.55 -26.66 -2.26
CA LYS A 419 -33.39 -26.52 -1.35
C LYS A 419 -32.83 -27.89 -0.94
N LYS A 420 -33.72 -28.87 -0.71
CA LYS A 420 -33.33 -30.25 -0.35
C LYS A 420 -32.54 -30.90 -1.48
N GLU A 421 -33.05 -30.85 -2.72
CA GLU A 421 -32.33 -31.40 -3.88
C GLU A 421 -30.96 -30.74 -4.08
N LEU A 422 -30.88 -29.41 -3.95
CA LEU A 422 -29.60 -28.70 -4.07
C LEU A 422 -28.61 -29.09 -2.97
N PHE A 423 -29.10 -29.30 -1.75
CA PHE A 423 -28.25 -29.76 -0.67
C PHE A 423 -27.70 -31.16 -0.92
N GLU A 424 -28.54 -32.10 -1.40
CA GLU A 424 -28.08 -33.46 -1.73
C GLU A 424 -27.08 -33.46 -2.90
N ILE A 425 -27.33 -32.67 -3.95
CA ILE A 425 -26.37 -32.49 -5.05
C ILE A 425 -25.03 -31.97 -4.52
N TYR A 426 -25.06 -30.98 -3.63
CA TYR A 426 -23.85 -30.43 -3.04
C TYR A 426 -23.15 -31.43 -2.12
N LYS A 427 -23.90 -32.19 -1.31
CA LYS A 427 -23.37 -33.20 -0.39
C LYS A 427 -22.60 -34.29 -1.13
N ASN A 428 -23.06 -34.69 -2.30
CA ASN A 428 -22.34 -35.65 -3.15
C ASN A 428 -21.05 -35.06 -3.74
N LEU A 429 -20.99 -33.75 -3.98
CA LEU A 429 -19.80 -33.07 -4.52
C LEU A 429 -18.78 -32.67 -3.44
N ASP A 430 -19.23 -32.36 -2.23
CA ASP A 430 -18.38 -31.95 -1.11
C ASP A 430 -19.00 -32.41 0.24
N PRO A 431 -18.80 -33.69 0.61
CA PRO A 431 -19.37 -34.26 1.84
C PRO A 431 -18.89 -33.55 3.12
N GLN A 432 -17.64 -33.07 3.13
CA GLN A 432 -17.09 -32.33 4.28
C GLN A 432 -17.73 -30.94 4.38
N GLY A 433 -17.80 -30.20 3.27
CA GLY A 433 -18.42 -28.90 3.20
C GLY A 433 -19.92 -28.91 3.52
N ALA A 434 -20.61 -30.02 3.24
CA ALA A 434 -22.03 -30.19 3.56
C ALA A 434 -22.34 -30.11 5.06
N LYS A 435 -21.36 -30.41 5.93
CA LYS A 435 -21.51 -30.27 7.39
C LYS A 435 -21.61 -28.80 7.84
N PHE A 436 -21.06 -27.88 7.06
CA PHE A 436 -20.90 -26.47 7.44
C PHE A 436 -21.71 -25.49 6.59
N ILE A 437 -22.17 -25.90 5.41
CA ILE A 437 -22.95 -25.04 4.51
C ILE A 437 -24.37 -24.80 5.05
N GLU A 438 -24.89 -23.60 4.84
CA GLU A 438 -26.23 -23.22 5.23
C GLU A 438 -27.26 -23.83 4.27
N LYS A 439 -27.99 -24.87 4.72
CA LYS A 439 -28.95 -25.65 3.93
C LYS A 439 -30.09 -24.80 3.33
N GLU A 440 -30.47 -23.74 4.03
CA GLU A 440 -31.59 -22.87 3.61
C GLU A 440 -31.20 -21.82 2.56
N ASN A 441 -29.90 -21.63 2.32
CA ASN A 441 -29.39 -20.58 1.46
C ASN A 441 -29.20 -21.07 0.02
N LYS A 442 -30.30 -21.04 -0.75
CA LYS A 442 -30.35 -21.53 -2.14
C LYS A 442 -29.23 -20.97 -3.02
N ARG A 443 -28.97 -19.65 -2.95
CA ARG A 443 -27.90 -19.01 -3.73
C ARG A 443 -26.51 -19.55 -3.39
N ARG A 444 -26.25 -19.81 -2.10
CA ARG A 444 -24.98 -20.36 -1.63
C ARG A 444 -24.79 -21.80 -2.10
N LEU A 445 -25.83 -22.63 -2.04
CA LEU A 445 -25.80 -24.00 -2.56
C LEU A 445 -25.52 -24.03 -4.06
N ILE A 446 -26.23 -23.20 -4.84
CA ILE A 446 -26.01 -23.08 -6.29
C ILE A 446 -24.57 -22.68 -6.60
N ARG A 447 -24.03 -21.68 -5.91
CA ARG A 447 -22.64 -21.25 -6.11
C ARG A 447 -21.64 -22.34 -5.71
N ALA A 448 -21.91 -23.07 -4.64
CA ALA A 448 -21.01 -24.14 -4.19
C ALA A 448 -20.97 -25.30 -5.20
N ILE A 449 -22.13 -25.73 -5.71
CA ILE A 449 -22.24 -26.72 -6.79
C ILE A 449 -21.54 -26.22 -8.07
N GLU A 450 -21.79 -24.97 -8.47
CA GLU A 450 -21.17 -24.34 -9.64
C GLU A 450 -19.64 -24.36 -9.56
N VAL A 451 -19.09 -24.02 -8.39
CA VAL A 451 -17.63 -24.06 -8.16
C VAL A 451 -17.12 -25.50 -8.18
N CYS A 452 -17.76 -26.43 -7.46
CA CYS A 452 -17.34 -27.84 -7.45
C CYS A 452 -17.32 -28.42 -8.87
N LYS A 453 -18.38 -28.21 -9.65
CA LYS A 453 -18.49 -28.73 -11.02
C LYS A 453 -17.42 -28.15 -11.96
N LYS A 454 -17.15 -26.84 -11.88
CA LYS A 454 -16.14 -26.21 -12.76
C LYS A 454 -14.70 -26.51 -12.36
N THR A 455 -14.42 -26.62 -11.06
CA THR A 455 -13.05 -26.80 -10.55
C THR A 455 -12.68 -28.26 -10.32
N LYS A 456 -13.67 -29.16 -10.31
CA LYS A 456 -13.55 -30.56 -9.88
C LYS A 456 -12.91 -30.73 -8.50
N LYS A 457 -13.00 -29.70 -7.65
CA LYS A 457 -12.44 -29.67 -6.29
C LYS A 457 -13.52 -29.34 -5.25
N PRO A 458 -13.41 -29.81 -4.00
CA PRO A 458 -14.35 -29.46 -2.93
C PRO A 458 -14.43 -27.94 -2.71
N PHE A 459 -15.64 -27.40 -2.52
CA PHE A 459 -15.86 -25.97 -2.30
C PHE A 459 -15.27 -25.50 -0.96
N TRP A 460 -15.30 -26.36 0.06
CA TRP A 460 -14.78 -26.09 1.39
C TRP A 460 -13.25 -25.86 1.38
N GLN A 461 -12.50 -26.73 0.69
CA GLN A 461 -11.03 -26.64 0.62
C GLN A 461 -10.55 -25.41 -0.17
N GLN A 462 -11.39 -24.89 -1.07
CA GLN A 462 -11.08 -23.71 -1.89
C GLN A 462 -11.30 -22.37 -1.17
N ARG A 463 -11.68 -22.39 0.10
CA ARG A 463 -11.70 -21.21 0.99
C ARG A 463 -10.64 -21.34 2.08
N ALA A 464 -9.41 -21.65 1.67
CA ALA A 464 -8.28 -21.67 2.59
C ALA A 464 -8.07 -20.28 3.19
N ARG A 465 -7.90 -20.24 4.52
CA ARG A 465 -7.36 -19.08 5.21
C ARG A 465 -5.85 -19.06 4.95
N LYS A 466 -5.35 -17.97 4.38
CA LYS A 466 -3.92 -17.74 4.26
C LYS A 466 -3.40 -17.04 5.51
N GLU A 467 -2.10 -16.90 5.59
CA GLU A 467 -1.49 -16.06 6.62
C GLU A 467 -2.09 -14.65 6.58
N SER A 468 -2.43 -14.12 7.76
CA SER A 468 -2.96 -12.77 7.86
C SER A 468 -1.93 -11.75 7.40
N LEU A 469 -2.39 -10.78 6.61
CA LEU A 469 -1.55 -9.74 6.01
C LEU A 469 -1.37 -8.52 6.91
N PHE A 470 -2.17 -8.44 7.98
CA PHE A 470 -2.23 -7.30 8.88
C PHE A 470 -2.06 -7.75 10.31
N ASP A 471 -1.45 -6.89 11.12
CA ASP A 471 -1.65 -6.95 12.56
C ASP A 471 -2.98 -6.24 12.86
N THR A 472 -3.92 -6.92 13.49
CA THR A 472 -5.32 -6.47 13.56
C THR A 472 -5.82 -6.31 14.99
N LEU A 473 -6.35 -5.12 15.31
CA LEU A 473 -7.14 -4.91 16.51
C LEU A 473 -8.63 -4.89 16.16
N GLU A 474 -9.38 -5.87 16.64
CA GLU A 474 -10.83 -5.97 16.42
C GLU A 474 -11.62 -5.42 17.62
N ILE A 475 -12.44 -4.40 17.38
CA ILE A 475 -13.25 -3.72 18.40
C ILE A 475 -14.74 -3.90 18.06
N GLY A 476 -15.50 -4.44 19.01
CA GLY A 476 -16.95 -4.64 18.89
C GLY A 476 -17.74 -3.73 19.83
N ILE A 477 -18.82 -3.11 19.34
CA ILE A 477 -19.69 -2.30 20.20
C ILE A 477 -20.71 -3.19 20.91
N LYS A 478 -20.62 -3.26 22.24
CA LYS A 478 -21.59 -3.95 23.08
C LYS A 478 -22.75 -3.01 23.41
N LEU A 479 -23.95 -3.40 23.00
CA LEU A 479 -25.21 -2.72 23.32
C LEU A 479 -26.20 -3.75 23.82
N ASP A 480 -27.02 -3.36 24.79
CA ASP A 480 -28.12 -4.19 25.25
C ASP A 480 -29.21 -4.30 24.15
N LYS A 481 -29.96 -5.40 24.20
CA LYS A 481 -30.93 -5.74 23.15
C LYS A 481 -32.09 -4.75 23.10
N LYS A 482 -32.47 -4.14 24.23
CA LYS A 482 -33.62 -3.23 24.31
C LYS A 482 -33.27 -1.90 23.64
N THR A 483 -32.14 -1.30 24.00
CA THR A 483 -31.62 -0.09 23.36
C THR A 483 -31.39 -0.27 21.86
N LEU A 484 -30.91 -1.44 21.43
CA LEU A 484 -30.70 -1.71 20.01
C LEU A 484 -32.02 -1.71 19.21
N LYS A 485 -33.07 -2.35 19.74
CA LYS A 485 -34.41 -2.35 19.12
C LYS A 485 -34.96 -0.93 19.01
N GLU A 486 -34.92 -0.17 20.10
CA GLU A 486 -35.39 1.23 20.13
C GLU A 486 -34.63 2.11 19.12
N ARG A 487 -33.30 1.95 19.01
CA ARG A 487 -32.48 2.68 18.02
C ARG A 487 -32.82 2.29 16.59
N ILE A 488 -33.10 1.01 16.32
CA ILE A 488 -33.54 0.54 15.00
C ILE A 488 -34.86 1.19 14.63
N GLU A 489 -35.84 1.18 15.53
CA GLU A 489 -37.16 1.79 15.28
C GLU A 489 -37.06 3.29 15.02
N LYS A 490 -36.37 4.04 15.90
CA LYS A 490 -36.13 5.48 15.72
C LYS A 490 -35.44 5.77 14.38
N ARG A 491 -34.48 4.93 13.98
CA ARG A 491 -33.77 5.07 12.70
C ARG A 491 -34.67 4.83 11.50
N VAL A 492 -35.51 3.77 11.52
CA VAL A 492 -36.44 3.49 10.41
C VAL A 492 -37.44 4.62 10.25
N LYS A 493 -38.03 5.12 11.36
CA LYS A 493 -38.92 6.29 11.33
C LYS A 493 -38.22 7.52 10.72
N LYS A 494 -36.95 7.76 11.08
CA LYS A 494 -36.14 8.85 10.50
C LYS A 494 -35.86 8.66 9.01
N MET A 495 -35.61 7.43 8.55
CA MET A 495 -35.41 7.12 7.13
C MET A 495 -36.67 7.43 6.31
N VAL A 496 -37.84 7.01 6.81
CA VAL A 496 -39.13 7.30 6.17
C VAL A 496 -39.35 8.80 6.08
N LYS A 497 -39.13 9.55 7.17
CA LYS A 497 -39.24 11.02 7.19
C LYS A 497 -38.27 11.71 6.22
N LYS A 498 -37.07 11.14 6.01
CA LYS A 498 -36.08 11.64 5.03
C LYS A 498 -36.44 11.35 3.57
N GLY A 499 -37.49 10.57 3.31
CA GLY A 499 -37.92 10.25 1.94
C GLY A 499 -37.46 8.88 1.45
N LEU A 500 -37.30 7.88 2.32
CA LEU A 500 -37.00 6.49 1.93
C LEU A 500 -37.96 5.97 0.85
N GLU A 501 -39.26 6.28 0.97
CA GLU A 501 -40.28 5.90 -0.02
C GLU A 501 -39.97 6.45 -1.41
N LYS A 502 -39.61 7.75 -1.50
CA LYS A 502 -39.28 8.41 -2.76
C LYS A 502 -38.02 7.81 -3.38
N GLU A 503 -37.00 7.55 -2.55
CA GLU A 503 -35.77 6.88 -3.00
C GLU A 503 -36.05 5.47 -3.51
N ALA A 504 -36.85 4.68 -2.77
CA ALA A 504 -37.26 3.34 -3.19
C ALA A 504 -38.01 3.39 -4.52
N LYS A 505 -39.05 4.23 -4.64
CA LYS A 505 -39.85 4.36 -5.88
C LYS A 505 -38.98 4.68 -7.10
N ARG A 506 -38.03 5.62 -6.95
CA ARG A 506 -37.08 5.99 -8.01
C ARG A 506 -36.19 4.82 -8.41
N LEU A 507 -35.65 4.09 -7.44
CA LEU A 507 -34.77 2.94 -7.68
C LEU A 507 -35.52 1.75 -8.31
N PHE A 508 -36.74 1.44 -7.86
CA PHE A 508 -37.57 0.40 -8.49
C PHE A 508 -37.95 0.77 -9.92
N LYS A 509 -38.25 2.05 -10.21
CA LYS A 509 -38.50 2.52 -11.59
C LYS A 509 -37.26 2.32 -12.48
N LYS A 510 -36.08 2.66 -11.99
CA LYS A 510 -34.82 2.63 -12.77
C LYS A 510 -34.25 1.21 -12.91
N TYR A 511 -34.19 0.45 -11.82
CA TYR A 511 -33.48 -0.82 -11.74
C TYR A 511 -34.41 -2.05 -11.67
N LYS A 512 -35.73 -1.87 -11.64
CA LYS A 512 -36.73 -2.95 -11.59
C LYS A 512 -36.47 -3.91 -10.42
N ASN A 513 -36.35 -5.22 -10.67
CA ASN A 513 -36.19 -6.27 -9.65
C ASN A 513 -34.74 -6.77 -9.53
N LYS A 514 -33.75 -5.87 -9.56
CA LYS A 514 -32.33 -6.26 -9.44
C LYS A 514 -31.98 -6.71 -8.00
N PRO A 515 -30.99 -7.61 -7.82
CA PRO A 515 -30.62 -8.14 -6.50
C PRO A 515 -30.20 -7.09 -5.45
N SER A 516 -29.74 -5.91 -5.89
CA SER A 516 -29.45 -4.78 -4.99
C SER A 516 -30.69 -4.28 -4.25
N LEU A 517 -31.88 -4.37 -4.85
CA LEU A 517 -33.16 -3.93 -4.27
C LEU A 517 -33.80 -4.95 -3.33
N GLU A 518 -33.22 -6.15 -3.21
CA GLU A 518 -33.52 -7.11 -2.13
C GLU A 518 -32.90 -6.67 -0.78
N THR A 519 -32.35 -5.45 -0.72
CA THR A 519 -31.80 -4.88 0.50
C THR A 519 -32.93 -4.48 1.45
N ILE A 520 -32.78 -4.83 2.74
CA ILE A 520 -33.69 -4.40 3.81
C ILE A 520 -33.82 -2.88 3.79
N GLY A 521 -35.04 -2.38 3.78
CA GLY A 521 -35.37 -0.96 3.60
C GLY A 521 -35.84 -0.62 2.19
N TYR A 522 -35.55 -1.45 1.18
CA TYR A 522 -36.06 -1.33 -0.20
C TYR A 522 -36.99 -2.50 -0.54
N GLN A 523 -36.61 -3.74 -0.24
CA GLN A 523 -37.38 -4.93 -0.61
C GLN A 523 -38.82 -4.89 -0.08
N GLU A 524 -39.04 -4.29 1.10
CA GLU A 524 -40.36 -4.19 1.72
C GLU A 524 -41.29 -3.23 0.97
N TRP A 525 -40.77 -2.30 0.18
CA TRP A 525 -41.59 -1.37 -0.62
C TRP A 525 -42.16 -2.00 -1.89
N LYS A 526 -41.66 -3.17 -2.30
CA LYS A 526 -42.12 -3.85 -3.52
C LYS A 526 -43.62 -4.14 -3.45
N ASP A 527 -44.06 -4.82 -2.39
CA ASP A 527 -45.46 -5.19 -2.19
C ASP A 527 -46.36 -3.95 -2.05
N TYR A 528 -45.84 -2.85 -1.51
CA TYR A 528 -46.58 -1.58 -1.41
C TYR A 528 -46.79 -0.92 -2.79
N PHE A 529 -45.77 -0.92 -3.65
CA PHE A 529 -45.93 -0.40 -5.01
C PHE A 529 -46.80 -1.29 -5.90
N GLU A 530 -46.99 -2.57 -5.52
CA GLU A 530 -47.92 -3.51 -6.14
C GLU A 530 -49.34 -3.45 -5.52
N GLY A 531 -49.60 -2.56 -4.56
CA GLY A 531 -50.92 -2.41 -3.93
C GLY A 531 -51.31 -3.52 -2.95
N LYS A 532 -50.37 -4.39 -2.54
CA LYS A 532 -50.65 -5.57 -1.71
C LYS A 532 -50.61 -5.30 -0.21
N ILE A 533 -49.89 -4.27 0.23
CA ILE A 533 -49.76 -3.88 1.64
C ILE A 533 -49.79 -2.37 1.77
N ASP A 534 -50.20 -1.88 2.95
CA ASP A 534 -50.14 -0.47 3.28
C ASP A 534 -48.74 -0.02 3.76
N LYS A 535 -48.58 1.29 3.92
CA LYS A 535 -47.32 1.90 4.36
C LYS A 535 -46.96 1.55 5.82
N ALA A 536 -47.95 1.33 6.68
CA ALA A 536 -47.70 0.97 8.08
C ALA A 536 -47.05 -0.42 8.17
N GLU A 537 -47.55 -1.36 7.37
CA GLU A 537 -47.04 -2.72 7.24
C GLU A 537 -45.62 -2.74 6.65
N VAL A 538 -45.32 -1.90 5.65
CA VAL A 538 -43.94 -1.73 5.13
C VAL A 538 -42.99 -1.35 6.27
N ILE A 539 -43.34 -0.34 7.05
CA ILE A 539 -42.50 0.14 8.16
C ILE A 539 -42.29 -0.96 9.20
N ARG A 540 -43.35 -1.69 9.55
CA ARG A 540 -43.30 -2.82 10.48
C ARG A 540 -42.35 -3.92 9.97
N ARG A 541 -42.44 -4.28 8.69
CA ARG A 541 -41.57 -5.28 8.05
C ARG A 541 -40.11 -4.83 8.02
N ILE A 542 -39.82 -3.55 7.71
CA ILE A 542 -38.45 -3.00 7.73
C ILE A 542 -37.86 -3.12 9.14
N ILE A 543 -38.61 -2.74 10.18
CA ILE A 543 -38.18 -2.86 11.58
C ILE A 543 -37.89 -4.32 11.92
N GLN A 544 -38.83 -5.22 11.60
CA GLN A 544 -38.70 -6.65 11.91
C GLN A 544 -37.47 -7.28 11.22
N ASN A 545 -37.29 -7.01 9.92
CA ASN A 545 -36.18 -7.55 9.13
C ASN A 545 -34.83 -6.94 9.57
N THR A 546 -34.80 -5.65 9.91
CA THR A 546 -33.60 -5.00 10.45
C THR A 546 -33.19 -5.62 11.80
N ASN A 547 -34.15 -5.93 12.67
CA ASN A 547 -33.90 -6.64 13.93
C ASN A 547 -33.37 -8.07 13.70
N LYS A 548 -33.99 -8.82 12.77
CA LYS A 548 -33.50 -10.16 12.39
C LYS A 548 -32.07 -10.09 11.85
N TYR A 549 -31.76 -9.08 11.02
CA TYR A 549 -30.42 -8.87 10.48
C TYR A 549 -29.40 -8.52 11.56
N ALA A 550 -29.73 -7.59 12.46
CA ALA A 550 -28.88 -7.23 13.61
C ALA A 550 -28.57 -8.46 14.49
N LYS A 551 -29.55 -9.34 14.74
CA LYS A 551 -29.36 -10.61 15.45
C LYS A 551 -28.36 -11.51 14.72
N ARG A 552 -28.49 -11.67 13.40
CA ARG A 552 -27.55 -12.49 12.59
C ARG A 552 -26.13 -11.93 12.62
N GLN A 553 -25.97 -10.61 12.51
CA GLN A 553 -24.66 -9.94 12.63
C GLN A 553 -24.00 -10.25 13.98
N MET A 554 -24.77 -10.13 15.08
CA MET A 554 -24.26 -10.46 16.41
C MET A 554 -23.89 -11.94 16.55
N THR A 555 -24.68 -12.87 16.00
CA THR A 555 -24.33 -14.29 15.98
C THR A 555 -23.03 -14.54 15.21
N TRP A 556 -22.76 -13.76 14.16
CA TRP A 556 -21.51 -13.86 13.40
C TRP A 556 -20.32 -13.38 14.22
N PHE A 557 -20.41 -12.17 14.78
CA PHE A 557 -19.31 -11.56 15.54
C PHE A 557 -19.03 -12.27 16.86
N LYS A 558 -20.04 -12.82 17.55
CA LYS A 558 -19.83 -13.58 18.80
C LYS A 558 -18.99 -14.85 18.62
N LYS A 559 -18.86 -15.38 17.40
CA LYS A 559 -18.00 -16.55 17.13
C LYS A 559 -16.52 -16.18 17.11
N ASP A 560 -16.20 -14.91 16.91
CA ASP A 560 -14.83 -14.43 16.84
C ASP A 560 -14.37 -13.96 18.22
N LYS A 561 -13.49 -14.75 18.84
CA LYS A 561 -12.96 -14.47 20.18
C LYS A 561 -11.92 -13.34 20.19
N ARG A 562 -11.46 -12.89 19.01
CA ARG A 562 -10.49 -11.77 18.87
C ARG A 562 -11.13 -10.41 19.12
N ILE A 563 -12.46 -10.31 19.06
CA ILE A 563 -13.17 -9.04 19.19
C ILE A 563 -13.20 -8.57 20.64
N HIS A 564 -12.61 -7.40 20.87
CA HIS A 564 -12.70 -6.68 22.14
C HIS A 564 -14.01 -5.91 22.21
N TRP A 565 -14.93 -6.39 23.06
CA TRP A 565 -16.24 -5.77 23.24
C TRP A 565 -16.17 -4.58 24.19
N ILE A 566 -16.43 -3.38 23.66
CA ILE A 566 -16.40 -2.12 24.40
C ILE A 566 -17.80 -1.57 24.65
N THR A 567 -17.94 -0.78 25.71
CA THR A 567 -19.16 -0.02 26.02
C THR A 567 -18.96 1.47 25.82
N THR A 568 -17.72 1.98 25.97
CA THR A 568 -17.41 3.42 25.84
C THR A 568 -16.35 3.71 24.78
N LYS A 569 -16.33 4.96 24.30
CA LYS A 569 -15.29 5.47 23.38
C LYS A 569 -13.89 5.44 24.04
N LYS A 570 -13.81 5.74 25.34
CA LYS A 570 -12.54 5.77 26.09
C LYS A 570 -11.86 4.39 26.09
N ASP A 571 -12.65 3.31 26.19
CA ASP A 571 -12.13 1.95 26.12
C ASP A 571 -11.49 1.67 24.75
N ALA A 572 -12.18 2.07 23.67
CA ALA A 572 -11.67 1.96 22.30
C ALA A 572 -10.33 2.70 22.12
N GLU A 573 -10.26 3.93 22.63
CA GLU A 573 -9.05 4.74 22.57
C GLU A 573 -7.88 4.12 23.35
N LYS A 574 -8.15 3.52 24.52
CA LYS A 574 -7.14 2.83 25.33
C LYS A 574 -6.60 1.60 24.60
N LEU A 575 -7.49 0.79 24.01
CA LEU A 575 -7.11 -0.38 23.22
C LEU A 575 -6.26 0.02 22.02
N ILE A 576 -6.67 1.04 21.25
CA ILE A 576 -5.91 1.51 20.09
C ILE A 576 -4.56 2.06 20.53
N LYS A 577 -4.48 2.89 21.58
CA LYS A 577 -3.19 3.40 22.08
C LYS A 577 -2.23 2.27 22.47
N ASN A 578 -2.72 1.23 23.12
CA ASN A 578 -1.89 0.09 23.51
C ASN A 578 -1.46 -0.74 22.30
N PHE A 579 -2.35 -0.91 21.33
CA PHE A 579 -2.08 -1.63 20.09
C PHE A 579 -1.11 -0.86 19.16
N LEU A 580 -1.11 0.47 19.22
CA LEU A 580 -0.24 1.31 18.39
C LEU A 580 1.15 1.51 18.98
N LYS A 581 1.34 1.31 20.29
CA LYS A 581 2.67 1.14 20.90
C LYS A 581 3.40 -0.04 20.27
#